data_AF-A0A953NX79-F1
#
_entry.id   AF-A0A953NX79-F1
#
_cell.length_a   1.000
_cell.length_b   1.000
_cell.length_c   1.000
_cell.angle_alpha   90.00
_cell.angle_beta   90.00
_cell.angle_gamma   90.00
#
_symmetry.space_group_name_H-M   'P 1'
#
loop_
_entity.id
_entity.type
_entity.pdbx_description
1 polymer ?
#
loop_
_entity_poly.entity_id
_entity_poly.type
_entity_poly.pdbx_seq_one_letter_code
_entity_poly.pdbx_strand_id
1 'polypeptide(L)'
;MKPRDRELALRLQDGLLSFAREKRALPGIRAAAKRNAFLEQILESIHRVKFIAAVRKQKLSDRRLDPSDELFDPLKAAILHQRKGNVEEAFWLVFLFVHFGKHTRAGWRYAREVYGRLGSGRWDWKRTSANPEEFCAWLDAHQDDLKGDGVSRGFGNHRKYESLSGSSPNGTGAAVKSYVGWINPPRTHQELMKEALDRVGGDPRRGFDDIYRSMKAVTRFGRTARFDYLTMVGKLGLAPIEPGSPYLQGSTGPSNPDYSHL
;
A
#
# COMPACT_ATOMS: atom_id res chain seq x y z
N MET A 1 -9.89 21.30 -8.83
CA MET A 1 -9.85 20.62 -10.16
C MET A 1 -8.90 21.31 -11.16
N LYS A 2 -7.97 20.56 -11.81
CA LYS A 2 -7.03 21.13 -12.79
C LYS A 2 -7.71 21.33 -14.16
N PRO A 3 -7.25 22.27 -15.02
CA PRO A 3 -7.87 22.52 -16.33
C PRO A 3 -8.00 21.27 -17.20
N ARG A 4 -6.97 20.43 -17.24
CA ARG A 4 -6.94 19.17 -18.00
C ARG A 4 -7.95 18.12 -17.54
N ASP A 5 -8.50 18.26 -16.33
CA ASP A 5 -9.41 17.29 -15.74
C ASP A 5 -10.88 17.66 -15.99
N ARG A 6 -11.16 18.88 -16.46
CA ARG A 6 -12.52 19.44 -16.55
C ARG A 6 -13.46 18.58 -17.39
N GLU A 7 -13.02 18.17 -18.57
CA GLU A 7 -13.83 17.37 -19.48
C GLU A 7 -14.17 15.99 -18.87
N LEU A 8 -13.18 15.33 -18.27
CA LEU A 8 -13.41 14.05 -17.59
C LEU A 8 -14.31 14.23 -16.37
N ALA A 9 -14.15 15.30 -15.62
CA ALA A 9 -14.98 15.60 -14.45
C ALA A 9 -16.45 15.82 -14.83
N LEU A 10 -16.72 16.55 -15.92
CA LEU A 10 -18.07 16.76 -16.44
C LEU A 10 -18.70 15.44 -16.85
N ARG A 11 -17.99 14.61 -17.63
CA ARG A 11 -18.48 13.28 -18.02
C ARG A 11 -18.79 12.39 -16.81
N LEU A 12 -17.92 12.38 -15.79
CA LEU A 12 -18.14 11.63 -14.55
C LEU A 12 -19.35 12.16 -13.77
N GLN A 13 -19.51 13.48 -13.71
CA GLN A 13 -20.64 14.12 -13.04
C GLN A 13 -21.96 13.75 -13.71
N ASP A 14 -22.03 13.85 -15.03
CA ASP A 14 -23.24 13.54 -15.80
C ASP A 14 -23.62 12.06 -15.66
N GLY A 15 -22.63 11.17 -15.67
CA GLY A 15 -22.82 9.75 -15.40
C GLY A 15 -23.36 9.48 -14.00
N LEU A 16 -22.83 10.14 -12.97
CA LEU A 16 -23.31 10.00 -11.59
C LEU A 16 -24.75 10.49 -11.43
N LEU A 17 -25.10 11.62 -12.04
CA LEU A 17 -26.44 12.18 -11.98
C LEU A 17 -27.45 11.32 -12.74
N SER A 18 -27.07 10.81 -13.92
CA SER A 18 -27.92 9.90 -14.71
C SER A 18 -28.17 8.60 -13.95
N PHE A 19 -27.12 7.99 -13.37
CA PHE A 19 -27.26 6.81 -12.52
C PHE A 19 -28.14 7.07 -11.30
N ALA A 20 -27.97 8.23 -10.64
CA ALA A 20 -28.75 8.62 -9.48
C ALA A 20 -30.25 8.73 -9.77
N ARG A 21 -30.59 9.19 -10.98
CA ARG A 21 -31.96 9.37 -11.47
C ARG A 21 -32.58 8.06 -11.97
N GLU A 22 -31.82 7.28 -12.72
CA GLU A 22 -32.36 6.18 -13.52
C GLU A 22 -32.19 4.79 -12.90
N LYS A 23 -31.24 4.63 -11.97
CA LYS A 23 -30.87 3.32 -11.40
C LYS A 23 -31.05 3.25 -9.90
N ARG A 24 -30.47 4.20 -9.16
CA ARG A 24 -30.53 4.21 -7.70
C ARG A 24 -30.16 5.57 -7.13
N ALA A 25 -30.97 6.09 -6.20
CA ALA A 25 -30.66 7.32 -5.50
C ALA A 25 -29.28 7.26 -4.80
N LEU A 26 -28.47 8.31 -4.98
CA LEU A 26 -27.16 8.48 -4.35
C LEU A 26 -27.19 9.65 -3.35
N PRO A 27 -27.74 9.46 -2.13
CA PRO A 27 -27.93 10.54 -1.16
C PRO A 27 -26.62 11.24 -0.76
N GLY A 28 -25.50 10.50 -0.76
CA GLY A 28 -24.18 11.02 -0.41
C GLY A 28 -23.63 12.11 -1.36
N ILE A 29 -24.13 12.20 -2.59
CA ILE A 29 -23.70 13.19 -3.60
C ILE A 29 -24.78 14.20 -3.99
N ARG A 30 -25.90 14.25 -3.24
CA ARG A 30 -26.98 15.23 -3.51
C ARG A 30 -26.48 16.67 -3.40
N ALA A 31 -25.77 16.97 -2.31
CA ALA A 31 -25.14 18.28 -2.12
C ALA A 31 -23.97 18.47 -3.09
N ALA A 32 -23.94 19.61 -3.79
CA ALA A 32 -22.91 19.91 -4.79
C ALA A 32 -21.48 19.82 -4.22
N ALA A 33 -21.26 20.29 -2.98
CA ALA A 33 -19.96 20.19 -2.32
C ALA A 33 -19.50 18.73 -2.13
N LYS A 34 -20.40 17.84 -1.67
CA LYS A 34 -20.08 16.41 -1.49
C LYS A 34 -19.84 15.72 -2.82
N ARG A 35 -20.61 16.07 -3.85
CA ARG A 35 -20.41 15.57 -5.22
C ARG A 35 -19.06 15.99 -5.77
N ASN A 36 -18.69 17.26 -5.63
CA ASN A 36 -17.40 17.79 -6.09
C ASN A 36 -16.24 17.10 -5.38
N ALA A 37 -16.32 16.94 -4.05
CA ALA A 37 -15.30 16.22 -3.29
C ALA A 37 -15.14 14.77 -3.78
N PHE A 38 -16.25 14.07 -4.01
CA PHE A 38 -16.23 12.70 -4.54
C PHE A 38 -15.64 12.61 -5.96
N LEU A 39 -15.99 13.56 -6.84
CA LEU A 39 -15.41 13.66 -8.18
C LEU A 39 -13.90 13.90 -8.13
N GLU A 40 -13.42 14.77 -7.24
CA GLU A 40 -11.99 15.00 -7.05
C GLU A 40 -11.27 13.73 -6.57
N GLN A 41 -11.87 12.96 -5.67
CA GLN A 41 -11.33 11.66 -5.23
C GLN A 41 -11.27 10.63 -6.37
N ILE A 42 -12.30 10.56 -7.24
CA ILE A 42 -12.27 9.69 -8.42
C ILE A 42 -11.14 10.11 -9.38
N LEU A 43 -11.04 11.40 -9.66
CA LEU A 43 -9.99 11.94 -10.53
C LEU A 43 -8.59 11.68 -9.97
N GLU A 44 -8.39 11.88 -8.67
CA GLU A 44 -7.13 11.54 -7.99
C GLU A 44 -6.81 10.05 -8.13
N SER A 45 -7.79 9.17 -7.93
CA SER A 45 -7.63 7.72 -8.11
C SER A 45 -7.20 7.36 -9.53
N ILE A 46 -7.85 7.93 -10.55
CA ILE A 46 -7.49 7.76 -11.96
C ILE A 46 -6.06 8.25 -12.23
N HIS A 47 -5.69 9.41 -11.69
CA HIS A 47 -4.33 9.93 -11.82
C HIS A 47 -3.30 9.04 -11.16
N ARG A 48 -3.60 8.48 -9.98
CA ARG A 48 -2.69 7.57 -9.29
C ARG A 48 -2.42 6.31 -10.11
N VAL A 49 -3.44 5.76 -10.78
CA VAL A 49 -3.27 4.63 -11.72
C VAL A 49 -2.36 5.04 -12.89
N LYS A 50 -2.67 6.16 -13.57
CA LYS A 50 -1.88 6.66 -14.71
C LYS A 50 -0.43 6.98 -14.32
N PHE A 51 -0.23 7.55 -13.14
CA PHE A 51 1.09 7.87 -12.61
C PHE A 51 1.94 6.61 -12.44
N ILE A 52 1.40 5.55 -11.83
CA ILE A 52 2.14 4.28 -11.68
C ILE A 52 2.49 3.69 -13.05
N ALA A 53 1.55 3.70 -14.00
CA ALA A 53 1.82 3.23 -15.37
C ALA A 53 2.94 4.03 -16.05
N ALA A 54 2.99 5.36 -15.84
CA ALA A 54 4.05 6.20 -16.38
C ALA A 54 5.41 5.92 -15.71
N VAL A 55 5.45 5.84 -14.38
CA VAL A 55 6.70 5.55 -13.63
C VAL A 55 7.28 4.20 -14.02
N ARG A 56 6.45 3.19 -14.27
CA ARG A 56 6.88 1.87 -14.76
C ARG A 56 7.56 1.90 -16.12
N LYS A 57 7.34 2.91 -16.94
CA LYS A 57 7.98 3.08 -18.26
C LYS A 57 9.17 4.04 -18.22
N GLN A 58 9.29 4.84 -17.17
CA GLN A 58 10.34 5.84 -17.05
C GLN A 58 11.72 5.20 -16.83
N LYS A 59 12.77 5.85 -17.37
CA LYS A 59 14.16 5.58 -16.94
C LYS A 59 14.32 6.08 -15.50
N LEU A 60 14.57 5.16 -14.57
CA LEU A 60 14.78 5.45 -13.16
C LEU A 60 16.28 5.38 -12.85
N SER A 61 16.77 6.27 -12.01
CA SER A 61 18.16 6.22 -11.52
C SER A 61 18.33 5.04 -10.56
N ASP A 62 19.43 4.29 -10.71
CA ASP A 62 19.78 3.19 -9.80
C ASP A 62 20.04 3.65 -8.35
N ARG A 63 20.32 4.95 -8.13
CA ARG A 63 20.41 5.56 -6.79
C ARG A 63 19.17 5.30 -5.94
N ARG A 64 18.00 5.08 -6.58
CA ARG A 64 16.75 4.76 -5.88
C ARG A 64 16.75 3.39 -5.20
N LEU A 65 17.68 2.51 -5.54
CA LEU A 65 17.87 1.21 -4.88
C LEU A 65 18.58 1.35 -3.54
N ASP A 66 19.34 2.41 -3.31
CA ASP A 66 20.15 2.56 -2.11
C ASP A 66 19.37 3.29 -1.01
N PRO A 67 19.02 2.63 0.11
CA PRO A 67 18.38 3.30 1.24
C PRO A 67 19.31 4.29 1.96
N SER A 68 20.58 4.39 1.63
CA SER A 68 21.43 5.48 2.13
C SER A 68 21.32 6.75 1.26
N ASP A 69 20.70 6.67 0.09
CA ASP A 69 20.53 7.77 -0.85
C ASP A 69 19.23 8.55 -0.61
N GLU A 70 19.26 9.87 -0.79
CA GLU A 70 18.08 10.74 -0.68
C GLU A 70 17.00 10.43 -1.74
N LEU A 71 17.40 9.85 -2.88
CA LEU A 71 16.50 9.48 -3.96
C LEU A 71 15.78 8.16 -3.69
N PHE A 72 16.11 7.45 -2.60
CA PHE A 72 15.41 6.23 -2.22
C PHE A 72 13.90 6.45 -2.18
N ASP A 73 13.19 5.58 -2.88
CA ASP A 73 11.74 5.53 -2.90
C ASP A 73 11.39 4.04 -3.02
N PRO A 74 10.75 3.44 -2.00
CA PRO A 74 10.57 1.99 -1.95
C PRO A 74 9.74 1.47 -3.13
N LEU A 75 8.82 2.28 -3.67
CA LEU A 75 8.04 1.90 -4.84
C LEU A 75 8.86 1.90 -6.13
N LYS A 76 9.72 2.91 -6.30
CA LYS A 76 10.63 2.97 -7.45
C LYS A 76 11.76 1.94 -7.34
N ALA A 77 12.23 1.66 -6.13
CA ALA A 77 13.14 0.57 -5.84
C ALA A 77 12.51 -0.78 -6.22
N ALA A 78 11.25 -1.03 -5.85
CA ALA A 78 10.52 -2.24 -6.25
C ALA A 78 10.47 -2.42 -7.77
N ILE A 79 10.20 -1.34 -8.53
CA ILE A 79 10.21 -1.36 -10.00
C ILE A 79 11.60 -1.73 -10.54
N LEU A 80 12.67 -1.17 -9.97
CA LEU A 80 14.03 -1.48 -10.40
C LEU A 80 14.43 -2.92 -10.05
N HIS A 81 14.07 -3.42 -8.88
CA HIS A 81 14.27 -4.82 -8.50
C HIS A 81 13.53 -5.78 -9.44
N GLN A 82 12.27 -5.50 -9.76
CA GLN A 82 11.49 -6.26 -10.73
C GLN A 82 12.16 -6.28 -12.12
N ARG A 83 12.64 -5.14 -12.62
CA ARG A 83 13.35 -5.06 -13.91
C ARG A 83 14.65 -5.86 -13.93
N LYS A 84 15.31 -6.01 -12.77
CA LYS A 84 16.53 -6.81 -12.60
C LYS A 84 16.23 -8.29 -12.30
N GLY A 85 14.97 -8.73 -12.37
CA GLY A 85 14.57 -10.11 -12.07
C GLY A 85 14.51 -10.45 -10.58
N ASN A 86 14.77 -9.49 -9.69
CA ASN A 86 14.69 -9.68 -8.25
C ASN A 86 13.25 -9.43 -7.76
N VAL A 87 12.35 -10.36 -8.12
CA VAL A 87 10.90 -10.19 -7.93
C VAL A 87 10.49 -10.26 -6.46
N GLU A 88 11.09 -11.16 -5.68
CA GLU A 88 10.76 -11.29 -4.25
C GLU A 88 11.06 -10.01 -3.47
N GLU A 89 12.18 -9.36 -3.79
CA GLU A 89 12.53 -8.06 -3.21
C GLU A 89 11.56 -6.95 -3.62
N ALA A 90 11.03 -7.02 -4.85
CA ALA A 90 10.02 -6.07 -5.30
C ALA A 90 8.72 -6.21 -4.51
N PHE A 91 8.24 -7.43 -4.23
CA PHE A 91 7.09 -7.64 -3.35
C PHE A 91 7.34 -7.13 -1.94
N TRP A 92 8.51 -7.43 -1.38
CA TRP A 92 8.91 -6.97 -0.06
C TRP A 92 8.90 -5.44 0.06
N LEU A 93 9.48 -4.74 -0.91
CA LEU A 93 9.48 -3.27 -0.94
C LEU A 93 8.08 -2.67 -1.11
N VAL A 94 7.16 -3.36 -1.81
CA VAL A 94 5.75 -2.95 -1.88
C VAL A 94 5.07 -3.11 -0.52
N PHE A 95 5.35 -4.20 0.20
CA PHE A 95 4.87 -4.38 1.58
C PHE A 95 5.38 -3.25 2.49
N LEU A 96 6.67 -2.94 2.46
CA LEU A 96 7.25 -1.84 3.25
C LEU A 96 6.69 -0.47 2.86
N PHE A 97 6.49 -0.22 1.56
CA PHE A 97 5.85 0.99 1.04
C PHE A 97 4.46 1.21 1.66
N VAL A 98 3.65 0.15 1.74
CA VAL A 98 2.30 0.23 2.34
C VAL A 98 2.34 0.29 3.86
N HIS A 99 3.17 -0.54 4.49
CA HIS A 99 3.25 -0.63 5.95
C HIS A 99 3.66 0.69 6.58
N PHE A 100 4.73 1.29 6.07
CA PHE A 100 5.22 2.58 6.58
C PHE A 100 4.41 3.75 6.05
N GLY A 101 4.04 3.73 4.76
CA GLY A 101 3.41 4.86 4.09
C GLY A 101 4.33 6.08 3.97
N LYS A 102 3.93 7.05 3.14
CA LYS A 102 4.68 8.30 2.98
C LYS A 102 4.27 9.29 4.06
N HIS A 103 5.20 9.70 4.91
CA HIS A 103 4.97 10.80 5.84
C HIS A 103 4.96 12.14 5.08
N THR A 104 4.11 13.08 5.50
CA THR A 104 3.91 14.36 4.79
C THR A 104 5.16 15.23 4.79
N ARG A 105 5.94 15.21 5.88
CA ARG A 105 7.20 15.98 6.02
C ARG A 105 8.43 15.11 5.84
N ALA A 106 8.42 13.90 6.39
CA ALA A 106 9.59 13.02 6.44
C ALA A 106 9.73 12.12 5.19
N GLY A 107 8.74 12.14 4.29
CA GLY A 107 8.74 11.30 3.10
C GLY A 107 8.81 9.82 3.46
N TRP A 108 9.82 9.13 2.92
CA TRP A 108 10.02 7.68 3.08
C TRP A 108 10.97 7.31 4.24
N ARG A 109 11.24 8.22 5.17
CA ARG A 109 12.32 8.05 6.17
C ARG A 109 12.23 6.74 6.98
N TYR A 110 11.08 6.36 7.52
CA TYR A 110 10.96 5.07 8.22
C TYR A 110 11.22 3.86 7.31
N ALA A 111 10.63 3.86 6.11
CA ALA A 111 10.90 2.78 5.15
C ALA A 111 12.40 2.71 4.81
N ARG A 112 13.05 3.86 4.62
CA ARG A 112 14.48 4.00 4.31
C ARG A 112 15.37 3.52 5.46
N GLU A 113 15.16 4.02 6.66
CA GLU A 113 15.98 3.74 7.85
C GLU A 113 15.83 2.28 8.31
N VAL A 114 14.61 1.73 8.26
CA VAL A 114 14.38 0.33 8.58
C VAL A 114 14.92 -0.56 7.48
N TYR A 115 14.56 -0.34 6.21
CA TYR A 115 15.04 -1.18 5.10
C TYR A 115 16.57 -1.15 4.99
N GLY A 116 17.18 0.03 5.12
CA GLY A 116 18.63 0.22 5.10
C GLY A 116 19.33 -0.05 6.42
N ARG A 117 18.62 -0.56 7.43
CA ARG A 117 19.19 -0.95 8.73
C ARG A 117 20.08 0.14 9.34
N LEU A 118 19.63 1.40 9.27
CA LEU A 118 20.37 2.60 9.68
C LEU A 118 21.77 2.74 9.04
N GLY A 119 21.94 2.24 7.82
CA GLY A 119 23.21 2.26 7.08
C GLY A 119 24.11 1.03 7.30
N SER A 120 23.74 0.11 8.20
CA SER A 120 24.54 -1.08 8.55
C SER A 120 24.26 -2.32 7.68
N GLY A 121 23.62 -2.12 6.51
CA GLY A 121 23.25 -3.20 5.59
C GLY A 121 21.82 -3.05 5.12
N ARG A 122 21.11 -4.18 4.95
CA ARG A 122 19.71 -4.18 4.52
C ARG A 122 18.91 -5.28 5.21
N TRP A 123 17.66 -4.94 5.53
CA TRP A 123 16.61 -5.91 5.77
C TRP A 123 15.92 -6.22 4.44
N ASP A 124 16.63 -6.93 3.56
CA ASP A 124 16.08 -7.45 2.31
C ASP A 124 15.17 -8.67 2.57
N TRP A 125 14.44 -9.12 1.55
CA TRP A 125 13.54 -10.25 1.67
C TRP A 125 14.27 -11.51 2.14
N LYS A 126 15.43 -11.80 1.53
CA LYS A 126 16.19 -13.03 1.82
C LYS A 126 16.59 -13.10 3.29
N ARG A 127 17.12 -12.01 3.86
CA ARG A 127 17.53 -11.92 5.26
C ARG A 127 16.32 -11.96 6.19
N THR A 128 15.31 -11.13 5.90
CA THR A 128 14.15 -10.95 6.78
C THR A 128 13.28 -12.21 6.84
N SER A 129 13.10 -12.90 5.72
CA SER A 129 12.31 -14.13 5.65
C SER A 129 13.03 -15.33 6.26
N ALA A 130 14.37 -15.39 6.21
CA ALA A 130 15.15 -16.45 6.83
C ALA A 130 15.17 -16.36 8.36
N ASN A 131 15.17 -15.14 8.93
CA ASN A 131 15.14 -14.94 10.37
C ASN A 131 14.34 -13.68 10.77
N PRO A 132 13.00 -13.76 10.78
CA PRO A 132 12.16 -12.63 11.17
C PRO A 132 12.36 -12.20 12.63
N GLU A 133 12.85 -13.09 13.50
CA GLU A 133 13.14 -12.74 14.90
C GLU A 133 14.35 -11.82 15.02
N GLU A 134 15.38 -11.99 14.17
CA GLU A 134 16.52 -11.07 14.12
C GLU A 134 16.08 -9.65 13.72
N PHE A 135 15.12 -9.57 12.79
CA PHE A 135 14.51 -8.29 12.40
C PHE A 135 13.76 -7.65 13.58
N CYS A 136 12.95 -8.43 14.31
CA CYS A 136 12.24 -7.95 15.49
C CYS A 136 13.19 -7.46 16.59
N ALA A 137 14.21 -8.26 16.92
CA ALA A 137 15.21 -7.90 17.91
C ALA A 137 15.97 -6.63 17.52
N TRP A 138 16.29 -6.47 16.23
CA TRP A 138 16.93 -5.26 15.73
C TRP A 138 16.03 -4.02 15.87
N LEU A 139 14.73 -4.15 15.56
CA LEU A 139 13.78 -3.04 15.73
C LEU A 139 13.69 -2.57 17.18
N ASP A 140 13.63 -3.50 18.14
CA ASP A 140 13.56 -3.15 19.56
C ASP A 140 14.88 -2.51 20.03
N ALA A 141 16.02 -3.01 19.57
CA ALA A 141 17.33 -2.46 19.92
C ALA A 141 17.59 -1.05 19.35
N HIS A 142 16.97 -0.69 18.22
CA HIS A 142 17.21 0.60 17.54
C HIS A 142 15.96 1.50 17.54
N GLN A 143 15.00 1.21 18.43
CA GLN A 143 13.73 1.92 18.44
C GLN A 143 13.89 3.40 18.76
N ASP A 144 14.84 3.73 19.64
CA ASP A 144 15.14 5.10 20.04
C ASP A 144 15.88 5.85 18.95
N ASP A 145 16.84 5.22 18.27
CA ASP A 145 17.52 5.79 17.08
C ASP A 145 16.52 6.12 15.97
N LEU A 146 15.53 5.24 15.77
CA LEU A 146 14.46 5.43 14.79
C LEU A 146 13.46 6.52 15.21
N LYS A 147 13.41 6.92 16.48
CA LYS A 147 12.46 7.96 16.97
C LYS A 147 13.14 9.30 17.22
N GLY A 148 14.43 9.32 17.57
CA GLY A 148 15.08 10.43 18.26
C GLY A 148 16.31 11.01 17.56
N ASP A 149 16.16 12.23 17.04
CA ASP A 149 17.26 13.19 16.77
C ASP A 149 16.72 14.64 16.57
N GLY A 150 15.46 14.91 16.91
CA GLY A 150 14.78 16.18 16.63
C GLY A 150 14.30 16.36 15.18
N VAL A 151 14.55 15.41 14.27
CA VAL A 151 14.09 15.45 12.88
C VAL A 151 12.71 14.79 12.73
N SER A 152 11.86 15.37 11.87
CA SER A 152 10.55 14.80 11.58
C SER A 152 10.67 13.38 11.03
N ARG A 153 10.00 12.46 11.72
CA ARG A 153 9.79 11.07 11.35
C ARG A 153 8.32 10.71 11.54
N GLY A 154 7.90 9.58 10.99
CA GLY A 154 6.54 9.10 11.18
C GLY A 154 6.08 8.12 10.12
N PHE A 155 5.05 7.36 10.48
CA PHE A 155 4.26 6.62 9.52
C PHE A 155 3.42 7.58 8.67
N GLY A 156 3.09 7.19 7.45
CA GLY A 156 2.12 7.92 6.62
C GLY A 156 0.74 8.01 7.28
N ASN A 157 -0.09 8.94 6.81
CA ASN A 157 -1.38 9.25 7.46
C ASN A 157 -2.30 8.04 7.68
N HIS A 158 -2.33 7.09 6.73
CA HIS A 158 -3.14 5.87 6.84
C HIS A 158 -2.57 4.83 7.82
N ARG A 159 -1.36 5.07 8.34
CA ARG A 159 -0.56 4.18 9.19
C ARG A 159 -0.11 4.88 10.49
N LYS A 160 -0.65 6.07 10.81
CA LYS A 160 -0.26 6.89 11.97
C LYS A 160 -0.43 6.23 13.35
N TYR A 161 -1.18 5.13 13.41
CA TYR A 161 -1.39 4.34 14.62
C TYR A 161 -0.57 3.05 14.65
N GLU A 162 0.38 2.88 13.72
CA GLU A 162 1.35 1.79 13.78
C GLU A 162 2.50 2.13 14.74
N SER A 163 3.19 1.08 15.21
CA SER A 163 4.32 1.17 16.13
C SER A 163 5.57 0.55 15.51
N LEU A 164 6.75 1.11 15.80
CA LEU A 164 8.04 0.56 15.39
C LEU A 164 8.49 -0.64 16.23
N SER A 165 7.74 -1.05 17.26
CA SER A 165 8.16 -2.15 18.13
C SER A 165 8.31 -3.46 17.36
N GLY A 166 9.39 -4.18 17.67
CA GLY A 166 9.64 -5.55 17.23
C GLY A 166 8.82 -6.57 18.03
N SER A 167 8.73 -6.39 19.34
CA SER A 167 8.10 -7.35 20.27
C SER A 167 6.61 -7.13 20.54
N SER A 168 6.08 -5.92 20.35
CA SER A 168 4.66 -5.65 20.60
C SER A 168 3.76 -6.42 19.64
N PRO A 169 2.64 -7.02 20.11
CA PRO A 169 1.69 -7.72 19.24
C PRO A 169 1.03 -6.79 18.20
N ASN A 170 1.08 -5.47 18.43
CA ASN A 170 0.58 -4.45 17.52
C ASN A 170 1.72 -3.66 16.82
N GLY A 171 2.96 -4.14 16.93
CA GLY A 171 4.14 -3.50 16.38
C GLY A 171 4.47 -3.91 14.93
N THR A 172 5.49 -3.24 14.38
CA THR A 172 6.05 -3.55 13.05
C THR A 172 6.62 -4.96 12.99
N GLY A 173 7.25 -5.44 14.07
CA GLY A 173 7.75 -6.83 14.12
C GLY A 173 6.62 -7.85 13.94
N ALA A 174 5.49 -7.68 14.62
CA ALA A 174 4.31 -8.55 14.44
C ALA A 174 3.76 -8.51 13.01
N ALA A 175 3.71 -7.34 12.37
CA ALA A 175 3.31 -7.19 10.98
C ALA A 175 4.26 -7.93 10.02
N VAL A 176 5.58 -7.77 10.20
CA VAL A 176 6.60 -8.43 9.37
C VAL A 176 6.59 -9.94 9.56
N LYS A 177 6.58 -10.41 10.81
CA LYS A 177 6.57 -11.85 11.11
C LYS A 177 5.33 -12.54 10.55
N SER A 178 4.16 -11.93 10.69
CA SER A 178 2.92 -12.48 10.11
C SER A 178 2.87 -12.36 8.59
N TYR A 179 3.52 -11.35 7.99
CA TYR A 179 3.69 -11.27 6.54
C TYR A 179 4.59 -12.39 6.01
N VAL A 180 5.75 -12.61 6.64
CA VAL A 180 6.64 -13.74 6.30
C VAL A 180 5.91 -15.06 6.48
N GLY A 181 5.16 -15.25 7.57
CA GLY A 181 4.35 -16.44 7.79
C GLY A 181 3.20 -16.62 6.78
N TRP A 182 2.62 -15.52 6.27
CA TRP A 182 1.60 -15.58 5.22
C TRP A 182 2.20 -15.99 3.87
N ILE A 183 3.40 -15.53 3.54
CA ILE A 183 4.13 -16.03 2.35
C ILE A 183 4.55 -17.49 2.56
N ASN A 184 5.00 -17.84 3.76
CA ASN A 184 5.43 -19.18 4.18
C ASN A 184 6.57 -19.76 3.31
N PRO A 185 7.80 -19.19 3.35
CA PRO A 185 8.97 -19.76 2.69
C PRO A 185 9.14 -21.26 3.00
N PRO A 186 9.56 -22.10 2.03
CA PRO A 186 10.25 -21.74 0.80
C PRO A 186 9.34 -21.25 -0.34
N ARG A 187 8.02 -21.19 -0.13
CA ARG A 187 7.10 -20.59 -1.11
C ARG A 187 7.47 -19.13 -1.39
N THR A 188 7.50 -18.79 -2.67
CA THR A 188 7.72 -17.45 -3.20
C THR A 188 6.43 -16.64 -3.23
N HIS A 189 6.54 -15.32 -3.33
CA HIS A 189 5.38 -14.47 -3.55
C HIS A 189 4.67 -14.81 -4.87
N GLN A 190 5.44 -15.14 -5.92
CA GLN A 190 4.88 -15.51 -7.21
C GLN A 190 4.04 -16.79 -7.14
N GLU A 191 4.50 -17.80 -6.41
CA GLU A 191 3.75 -19.04 -6.19
C GLU A 191 2.45 -18.77 -5.43
N LEU A 192 2.50 -17.99 -4.34
CA LEU A 192 1.29 -17.61 -3.60
C LEU A 192 0.26 -16.90 -4.50
N MET A 193 0.70 -15.99 -5.37
CA MET A 193 -0.18 -15.29 -6.31
C MET A 193 -0.73 -16.22 -7.38
N LYS A 194 0.11 -17.13 -7.90
CA LYS A 194 -0.29 -18.13 -8.90
C LYS A 194 -1.33 -19.11 -8.33
N GLU A 195 -1.10 -19.63 -7.13
CA GLU A 195 -2.04 -20.52 -6.43
C GLU A 195 -3.42 -19.87 -6.26
N ALA A 196 -3.47 -18.58 -5.90
CA ALA A 196 -4.72 -17.84 -5.77
C ALA A 196 -5.47 -17.70 -7.10
N LEU A 197 -4.74 -17.45 -8.20
CA LEU A 197 -5.32 -17.39 -9.55
C LEU A 197 -5.79 -18.77 -10.03
N ASP A 198 -5.00 -19.82 -9.80
CA ASP A 198 -5.34 -21.18 -10.20
C ASP A 198 -6.65 -21.65 -9.54
N ARG A 199 -6.85 -21.34 -8.24
CA ARG A 199 -8.09 -21.66 -7.51
C ARG A 199 -9.36 -21.07 -8.12
N VAL A 200 -9.23 -19.97 -8.86
CA VAL A 200 -10.38 -19.25 -9.43
C VAL A 200 -10.43 -19.32 -10.97
N GLY A 201 -9.62 -20.20 -11.57
CA GLY A 201 -9.56 -20.37 -13.02
C GLY A 201 -8.94 -19.18 -13.76
N GLY A 202 -8.00 -18.47 -13.14
CA GLY A 202 -7.25 -17.37 -13.75
C GLY A 202 -7.99 -16.02 -13.81
N ASP A 203 -9.18 -15.91 -13.22
CA ASP A 203 -9.93 -14.64 -13.16
C ASP A 203 -9.18 -13.62 -12.26
N PRO A 204 -8.71 -12.48 -12.80
CA PRO A 204 -7.93 -11.49 -12.04
C PRO A 204 -8.66 -10.89 -10.83
N ARG A 205 -9.99 -10.74 -10.92
CA ARG A 205 -10.83 -10.12 -9.88
C ARG A 205 -11.13 -11.07 -8.76
N ARG A 206 -11.44 -12.32 -9.10
CA ARG A 206 -11.62 -13.39 -8.12
C ARG A 206 -10.28 -13.74 -7.47
N GLY A 207 -9.18 -13.68 -8.21
CA GLY A 207 -7.82 -13.93 -7.68
C GLY A 207 -7.41 -12.85 -6.70
N PHE A 208 -7.70 -11.57 -7.01
CA PHE A 208 -7.55 -10.47 -6.06
C PHE A 208 -8.39 -10.69 -4.80
N ASP A 209 -9.64 -11.12 -4.94
CA ASP A 209 -10.53 -11.35 -3.79
C ASP A 209 -10.04 -12.49 -2.90
N ASP A 210 -9.63 -13.61 -3.49
CA ASP A 210 -9.07 -14.77 -2.80
C ASP A 210 -7.83 -14.38 -1.99
N ILE A 211 -6.85 -13.72 -2.63
CA ILE A 211 -5.62 -13.32 -1.96
C ILE A 211 -5.87 -12.24 -0.90
N TYR A 212 -6.79 -11.30 -1.14
CA TYR A 212 -7.20 -10.27 -0.19
C TYR A 212 -7.80 -10.84 1.09
N ARG A 213 -8.63 -11.90 0.96
CA ARG A 213 -9.18 -12.62 2.11
C ARG A 213 -8.09 -13.36 2.87
N SER A 214 -7.20 -14.07 2.17
CA SER A 214 -6.10 -14.81 2.81
C SER A 214 -5.15 -13.90 3.59
N MET A 215 -4.90 -12.68 3.09
CA MET A 215 -4.00 -11.70 3.73
C MET A 215 -4.54 -11.17 5.06
N LYS A 216 -5.76 -11.56 5.49
CA LYS A 216 -6.24 -11.33 6.86
C LYS A 216 -5.32 -11.96 7.92
N ALA A 217 -4.49 -12.92 7.54
CA ALA A 217 -3.44 -13.51 8.37
C ALA A 217 -2.33 -12.50 8.76
N VAL A 218 -2.16 -11.40 8.02
CA VAL A 218 -1.12 -10.41 8.29
C VAL A 218 -1.59 -9.41 9.36
N THR A 219 -0.97 -9.47 10.53
CA THR A 219 -1.25 -8.63 11.69
C THR A 219 -1.04 -7.16 11.35
N ARG A 220 -1.92 -6.28 11.86
CA ARG A 220 -1.89 -4.82 11.62
C ARG A 220 -1.98 -4.40 10.15
N PHE A 221 -2.28 -5.34 9.26
CA PHE A 221 -2.52 -5.10 7.85
C PHE A 221 -4.04 -5.13 7.60
N GLY A 222 -4.70 -4.07 8.07
CA GLY A 222 -6.16 -3.93 7.98
C GLY A 222 -6.69 -3.85 6.55
N ARG A 223 -8.01 -3.62 6.42
CA ARG A 223 -8.73 -3.53 5.13
C ARG A 223 -8.00 -2.69 4.08
N THR A 224 -7.70 -1.44 4.44
CA THR A 224 -7.05 -0.47 3.53
C THR A 224 -5.64 -0.91 3.14
N ALA A 225 -4.84 -1.42 4.09
CA ALA A 225 -3.48 -1.85 3.81
C ALA A 225 -3.45 -3.06 2.86
N ARG A 226 -4.30 -4.07 3.08
CA ARG A 226 -4.44 -5.22 2.16
C ARG A 226 -4.83 -4.79 0.76
N PHE A 227 -5.83 -3.91 0.66
CA PHE A 227 -6.28 -3.38 -0.61
C PHE A 227 -5.17 -2.60 -1.32
N ASP A 228 -4.48 -1.69 -0.61
CA ASP A 228 -3.39 -0.88 -1.15
C ASP A 228 -2.22 -1.76 -1.63
N TYR A 229 -1.82 -2.77 -0.85
CA TYR A 229 -0.74 -3.69 -1.20
C TYR A 229 -1.06 -4.47 -2.47
N LEU A 230 -2.21 -5.15 -2.50
CA LEU A 230 -2.59 -5.98 -3.66
C LEU A 230 -2.86 -5.13 -4.90
N THR A 231 -3.41 -3.93 -4.72
CA THR A 231 -3.58 -2.98 -5.82
C THR A 231 -2.23 -2.50 -6.36
N MET A 232 -1.22 -2.28 -5.51
CA MET A 232 0.14 -1.97 -5.95
C MET A 232 0.78 -3.17 -6.67
N VAL A 233 0.64 -4.38 -6.13
CA VAL A 233 1.10 -5.62 -6.79
C VAL A 233 0.56 -5.72 -8.22
N GLY A 234 -0.75 -5.55 -8.41
CA GLY A 234 -1.38 -5.56 -9.73
C GLY A 234 -0.89 -4.41 -10.62
N LYS A 235 -0.86 -3.18 -10.11
CA LYS A 235 -0.43 -1.99 -10.88
C LYS A 235 1.03 -2.05 -11.33
N LEU A 236 1.91 -2.65 -10.52
CA LEU A 236 3.31 -2.89 -10.86
C LEU A 236 3.49 -4.08 -11.82
N GLY A 237 2.45 -4.88 -12.04
CA GLY A 237 2.53 -6.09 -12.85
C GLY A 237 3.39 -7.16 -12.19
N LEU A 238 3.41 -7.21 -10.86
CA LEU A 238 4.04 -8.31 -10.11
C LEU A 238 3.17 -9.57 -10.13
N ALA A 239 1.84 -9.40 -10.21
CA ALA A 239 0.88 -10.46 -10.47
C ALA A 239 -0.31 -9.92 -11.31
N PRO A 240 -0.97 -10.76 -12.13
CA PRO A 240 -2.09 -10.34 -12.97
C PRO A 240 -3.41 -10.35 -12.17
N ILE A 241 -3.49 -9.51 -11.14
CA ILE A 241 -4.68 -9.35 -10.28
C ILE A 241 -5.19 -7.90 -10.35
N GLU A 242 -6.51 -7.72 -10.24
CA GLU A 242 -7.13 -6.40 -10.14
C GLU A 242 -8.33 -6.43 -9.18
N PRO A 243 -8.62 -5.35 -8.44
CA PRO A 243 -9.76 -5.34 -7.54
C PRO A 243 -11.09 -5.44 -8.30
N GLY A 244 -11.91 -6.44 -7.96
CA GLY A 244 -13.27 -6.59 -8.53
C GLY A 244 -14.35 -5.74 -7.84
N SER A 245 -14.02 -5.13 -6.70
CA SER A 245 -14.95 -4.31 -5.92
C SER A 245 -14.18 -3.18 -5.21
N PRO A 246 -14.87 -2.20 -4.60
CA PRO A 246 -14.20 -1.12 -3.87
C PRO A 246 -13.82 -1.52 -2.43
N TYR A 247 -14.17 -2.73 -1.96
CA TYR A 247 -13.85 -3.24 -0.62
C TYR A 247 -14.16 -2.25 0.52
N LEU A 248 -15.33 -1.60 0.45
CA LEU A 248 -15.76 -0.60 1.44
C LEU A 248 -16.56 -1.18 2.61
N GLN A 249 -16.89 -2.47 2.59
CA GLN A 249 -17.65 -3.09 3.68
C GLN A 249 -16.88 -3.00 5.01
N GLY A 250 -17.59 -2.59 6.07
CA GLY A 250 -16.99 -2.33 7.39
C GLY A 250 -16.14 -1.05 7.45
N SER A 251 -16.26 -0.13 6.48
CA SER A 251 -15.60 1.17 6.56
C SER A 251 -16.27 2.02 7.61
N THR A 252 -15.52 2.36 8.66
CA THR A 252 -15.84 3.53 9.46
C THR A 252 -15.47 4.74 8.60
N GLY A 253 -16.49 5.46 8.11
CA GLY A 253 -16.27 6.79 7.53
C GLY A 253 -15.65 7.72 8.58
N PRO A 254 -15.34 8.98 8.22
CA PRO A 254 -15.09 9.98 9.25
C PRO A 254 -16.31 9.99 10.19
N SER A 255 -16.09 9.56 11.44
CA SER A 255 -17.09 9.62 12.49
C SER A 255 -17.30 11.10 12.83
N ASN A 256 -18.33 11.69 12.24
CA ASN A 256 -18.84 12.96 12.72
C ASN A 256 -19.52 12.70 14.08
N PRO A 257 -19.15 13.41 15.16
CA PRO A 257 -19.79 13.25 16.47
C PRO A 257 -21.30 13.58 16.51
N ASP A 258 -21.86 14.23 15.49
CA ASP A 258 -23.14 14.93 15.59
C ASP A 258 -24.39 14.22 15.05
N TYR A 259 -24.41 12.90 14.93
CA TYR A 259 -25.64 12.19 14.56
C TYR A 259 -25.90 10.98 15.47
N SER A 260 -26.19 11.26 16.75
CA SER A 260 -26.76 10.30 17.69
C SER A 260 -28.23 10.56 18.06
N HIS A 261 -28.94 11.46 17.35
CA HIS A 261 -30.38 11.67 17.53
C HIS A 261 -31.07 12.08 16.22
N LEU A 262 -31.29 11.13 15.31
CA LEU A 262 -32.38 11.07 14.33
C LEU A 262 -32.60 9.60 13.96
#